data_AF-A0A150SKB5-F1
#
_entry.id   AF-A0A150SKB5-F1
#
_cell.length_a   1.000
_cell.length_b   1.000
_cell.length_c   1.000
_cell.angle_alpha   90.00
_cell.angle_beta   90.00
_cell.angle_gamma   90.00
#
_symmetry.space_group_name_H-M   'P 1'
#
loop_
_entity.id
_entity.type
_entity.pdbx_description
1 polymer ?
#
loop_
_entity_poly.entity_id
_entity_poly.type
_entity_poly.pdbx_seq_one_letter_code
_entity_poly.pdbx_strand_id
1 'polypeptide(L)'
;MKPSPAKSCPSCGERYDAGVLYCPRDGTPLASSRKSASLGAAERDPYVGLTLGGQIQVRHLIGIGSMGRVYRAFQAGIERDVAVKVLHRELSSNAELVSRFHREAKIASRLVHPNVVQVLMTGSIPATADARIGGELYLVMEHLDGISLLSALAAAGTAGESEALPLPRALHVILQVCDAVGEAHAQGIVHRDLKPENIMLVRRGEDPDYVKVLDFGIARLDWADKAMTTQAGLIFGTAKYISPEGAEGQRVGPPADVYSIATMLYQCLAGRAPFEGDSPVALLVQHTHAPPADLRSIARSSYVPAPIAQVVMQNLAKKPSDRAPDARALGRDLALAVRASGLDPDEIAAQPGLLRASAVMKLASKSRTKSLDLSPALAAKIGGIAAPTLESARVSDLDPLLPSSESALY
;
A
#
# COMPACT_ATOMS: atom_id res chain seq x y z
N MET A 1 -45.67 -0.48 -17.32
CA MET A 1 -45.17 -0.08 -15.98
C MET A 1 -43.71 0.31 -16.10
N LYS A 2 -43.32 1.53 -15.73
CA LYS A 2 -41.93 2.00 -15.81
C LYS A 2 -41.10 1.41 -14.65
N PRO A 3 -39.89 0.87 -14.88
CA PRO A 3 -39.03 0.43 -13.78
C PRO A 3 -38.43 1.64 -13.04
N SER A 4 -38.32 1.55 -11.72
CA SER A 4 -37.66 2.50 -10.81
C SER A 4 -36.77 1.71 -9.83
N PRO A 5 -35.68 2.27 -9.28
CA PRO A 5 -34.66 3.16 -9.84
C PRO A 5 -33.29 2.44 -9.99
N ALA A 6 -32.51 2.81 -11.01
CA ALA A 6 -31.15 2.30 -11.20
C ALA A 6 -30.18 2.87 -10.14
N LYS A 7 -29.35 2.00 -9.55
CA LYS A 7 -28.25 2.39 -8.66
C LYS A 7 -27.08 2.87 -9.50
N SER A 8 -26.32 3.86 -9.06
CA SER A 8 -25.11 4.32 -9.75
C SER A 8 -23.88 4.08 -8.89
N CYS A 9 -22.82 3.56 -9.50
CA CYS A 9 -21.54 3.43 -8.82
C CYS A 9 -20.96 4.83 -8.53
N PRO A 10 -20.60 5.15 -7.28
CA PRO A 10 -19.99 6.44 -6.98
C PRO A 10 -18.53 6.54 -7.45
N SER A 11 -17.91 5.41 -7.80
CA SER A 11 -16.50 5.36 -8.24
C SER A 11 -16.38 5.40 -9.77
N CYS A 12 -17.10 4.54 -10.51
CA CYS A 12 -17.06 4.56 -11.99
C CYS A 12 -18.25 5.26 -12.68
N GLY A 13 -19.26 5.71 -11.93
CA GLY A 13 -20.43 6.44 -12.47
C GLY A 13 -21.46 5.57 -13.20
N GLU A 14 -21.17 4.29 -13.43
CA GLU A 14 -22.01 3.38 -14.22
C GLU A 14 -23.27 2.96 -13.45
N ARG A 15 -24.38 2.75 -14.17
CA ARG A 15 -25.70 2.49 -13.57
C ARG A 15 -26.08 1.03 -13.71
N TYR A 16 -26.57 0.44 -12.62
CA TYR A 16 -26.93 -0.97 -12.55
C TYR A 16 -28.32 -1.16 -11.94
N ASP A 17 -28.91 -2.32 -12.20
CA ASP A 17 -30.21 -2.70 -11.66
C ASP A 17 -30.18 -2.82 -10.13
N ALA A 18 -31.37 -2.70 -9.50
CA ALA A 18 -31.50 -2.69 -8.05
C ALA A 18 -31.00 -3.96 -7.35
N GLY A 19 -31.00 -5.11 -8.05
CA GLY A 19 -30.48 -6.40 -7.56
C GLY A 19 -28.96 -6.50 -7.52
N VAL A 20 -28.25 -5.59 -8.19
CA VAL A 20 -26.78 -5.55 -8.16
C VAL A 20 -26.34 -4.83 -6.89
N LEU A 21 -25.61 -5.55 -6.03
CA LEU A 21 -25.16 -5.08 -4.72
C LEU A 21 -23.83 -4.34 -4.79
N TYR A 22 -22.96 -4.78 -5.70
CA TYR A 22 -21.61 -4.25 -5.91
C TYR A 22 -21.41 -3.97 -7.39
N CYS A 23 -20.70 -2.89 -7.70
CA CYS A 23 -20.32 -2.56 -9.06
C CYS A 23 -19.44 -3.71 -9.62
N PRO A 24 -19.84 -4.36 -10.72
CA PRO A 24 -19.04 -5.44 -11.33
C PRO A 24 -17.68 -4.96 -11.85
N ARG A 25 -17.51 -3.65 -12.03
CA ARG A 25 -16.31 -3.04 -12.62
C ARG A 25 -15.24 -2.73 -11.59
N ASP A 26 -15.62 -2.19 -10.44
CA ASP A 26 -14.69 -1.69 -9.42
C ASP A 26 -14.97 -2.23 -8.00
N GLY A 27 -16.01 -3.07 -7.83
CA GLY A 27 -16.37 -3.66 -6.55
C GLY A 27 -17.08 -2.70 -5.58
N THR A 28 -17.29 -1.43 -5.96
CA THR A 28 -17.89 -0.42 -5.08
C THR A 28 -19.34 -0.78 -4.75
N PRO A 29 -19.74 -0.75 -3.47
CA PRO A 29 -21.14 -0.98 -3.10
C PRO A 29 -22.06 0.04 -3.77
N LEU A 30 -23.07 -0.45 -4.48
CA LEU A 30 -24.03 0.39 -5.18
C LEU A 30 -25.13 0.81 -4.21
N ALA A 31 -25.07 2.05 -3.73
CA ALA A 31 -26.10 2.61 -2.87
C ALA A 31 -27.41 2.78 -3.64
N SER A 32 -28.54 2.38 -3.06
CA SER A 32 -29.84 2.72 -3.62
C SER A 32 -30.07 4.23 -3.45
N SER A 33 -30.14 4.94 -4.57
CA SER A 33 -30.52 6.35 -4.60
C SER A 33 -31.98 6.49 -4.17
N ARG A 34 -32.23 6.46 -2.86
CA ARG A 34 -33.39 7.09 -2.23
C ARG A 34 -33.04 7.47 -0.79
N LYS A 35 -32.75 8.77 -0.62
CA LYS A 35 -32.80 9.60 0.60
C LYS A 35 -31.59 9.55 1.56
N SER A 36 -30.58 10.34 1.18
CA SER A 36 -29.87 11.19 2.14
C SER A 36 -30.81 12.30 2.64
N ALA A 37 -31.62 11.99 3.65
CA ALA A 37 -32.28 12.93 4.57
C ALA A 37 -33.18 12.11 5.50
N SER A 38 -32.89 12.10 6.80
CA SER A 38 -33.52 11.33 7.89
C SER A 38 -33.23 9.81 7.90
N LEU A 39 -32.05 9.42 8.38
CA LEU A 39 -31.84 8.07 8.95
C LEU A 39 -32.53 8.00 10.32
N GLY A 40 -33.83 7.71 10.29
CA GLY A 40 -34.58 7.29 11.48
C GLY A 40 -34.23 5.85 11.83
N ALA A 41 -33.67 5.64 13.03
CA ALA A 41 -33.75 4.47 13.94
C ALA A 41 -33.61 3.01 13.44
N ALA A 42 -33.45 2.68 12.16
CA ALA A 42 -33.23 1.32 11.64
C ALA A 42 -32.30 1.42 10.40
N GLU A 43 -31.07 0.92 10.34
CA GLU A 43 -30.32 -0.06 11.12
C GLU A 43 -29.00 0.58 11.60
N ARG A 44 -28.76 0.63 12.91
CA ARG A 44 -27.40 0.91 13.41
C ARG A 44 -26.55 -0.33 13.16
N ASP A 45 -25.33 -0.13 12.64
CA ASP A 45 -24.34 -1.21 12.55
C ASP A 45 -24.23 -1.88 13.93
N PRO A 46 -24.33 -3.22 14.01
CA PRO A 46 -24.50 -3.92 15.28
C PRO A 46 -23.27 -3.80 16.19
N TYR A 47 -22.08 -3.52 15.63
CA TYR A 47 -20.85 -3.51 16.41
C TYR A 47 -20.46 -2.11 16.90
N VAL A 48 -21.01 -1.05 16.29
CA VAL A 48 -20.74 0.33 16.72
C VAL A 48 -21.31 0.58 18.12
N GLY A 49 -20.45 1.07 19.02
CA GLY A 49 -20.77 1.30 20.42
C GLY A 49 -20.42 0.13 21.35
N LEU A 50 -20.05 -1.04 20.80
CA LEU A 50 -19.55 -2.14 21.61
C LEU A 50 -18.19 -1.81 22.22
N THR A 51 -17.95 -2.34 23.42
CA THR A 51 -16.63 -2.36 24.05
C THR A 51 -16.09 -3.79 24.06
N LEU A 52 -15.06 -4.04 23.25
CA LEU A 52 -14.40 -5.33 23.14
C LEU A 52 -13.27 -5.45 24.15
N GLY A 53 -13.15 -6.61 24.81
CA GLY A 53 -12.12 -6.87 25.81
C GLY A 53 -12.09 -5.87 26.98
N GLY A 54 -13.21 -5.18 27.24
CA GLY A 54 -13.32 -4.16 28.30
C GLY A 54 -12.56 -2.85 28.04
N GLN A 55 -11.84 -2.71 26.93
CA GLN A 55 -10.95 -1.56 26.70
C GLN A 55 -11.04 -0.96 25.30
N ILE A 56 -11.59 -1.68 24.32
CA ILE A 56 -11.63 -1.26 22.91
C ILE A 56 -13.04 -0.83 22.54
N GLN A 57 -13.27 0.47 22.41
CA GLN A 57 -14.56 1.03 22.05
C GLN A 57 -14.69 1.13 20.52
N VAL A 58 -15.60 0.36 19.92
CA VAL A 58 -15.86 0.39 18.47
C VAL A 58 -16.65 1.65 18.11
N ARG A 59 -16.13 2.49 17.21
CA ARG A 59 -16.69 3.83 16.93
C ARG A 59 -17.31 3.95 15.54
N HIS A 60 -16.54 3.67 14.50
CA HIS A 60 -16.96 3.91 13.12
C HIS A 60 -16.62 2.73 12.22
N LEU A 61 -17.58 2.30 11.41
CA LEU A 61 -17.31 1.38 10.31
C LEU A 61 -16.47 2.11 9.25
N ILE A 62 -15.31 1.56 8.91
CA ILE A 62 -14.39 2.12 7.90
C ILE A 62 -14.27 1.26 6.64
N GLY A 63 -14.71 0.01 6.68
CA GLY A 63 -14.74 -0.84 5.48
C GLY A 63 -15.51 -2.14 5.68
N ILE A 64 -16.01 -2.70 4.58
CA ILE A 64 -16.60 -4.04 4.54
C ILE A 64 -15.85 -4.83 3.47
N GLY A 65 -15.30 -5.97 3.85
CA GLY A 65 -14.61 -6.89 2.95
C GLY A 65 -15.25 -8.27 2.91
N SER A 66 -14.68 -9.15 2.09
CA SER A 66 -15.10 -10.55 1.96
C SER A 66 -15.05 -11.32 3.28
N MET A 67 -14.13 -10.95 4.15
CA MET A 67 -13.84 -11.66 5.41
C MET A 67 -14.53 -11.08 6.62
N GLY A 68 -15.05 -9.86 6.52
CA GLY A 68 -15.60 -9.17 7.68
C GLY A 68 -15.76 -7.67 7.50
N ARG A 69 -15.98 -6.99 8.61
CA ARG A 69 -16.11 -5.54 8.70
C ARG A 69 -14.93 -4.96 9.46
N VAL A 70 -14.42 -3.83 9.01
CA VAL A 70 -13.30 -3.13 9.65
C VAL A 70 -13.82 -1.83 10.24
N TYR A 71 -13.45 -1.57 11.50
CA TYR A 71 -13.88 -0.42 12.28
C TYR A 71 -12.68 0.38 12.75
N ARG A 72 -12.83 1.71 12.83
CA ARG A 72 -12.03 2.54 13.73
C ARG A 72 -12.59 2.38 15.13
N ALA A 73 -11.71 2.10 16.07
CA ALA A 73 -12.02 1.93 17.49
C ALA A 73 -11.00 2.70 18.34
N PHE A 74 -11.31 2.87 19.61
CA PHE A 74 -10.45 3.57 20.55
C PHE A 74 -10.10 2.68 21.73
N GLN A 75 -8.80 2.52 21.98
CA GLN A 75 -8.28 1.78 23.12
C GLN A 75 -8.15 2.73 24.31
N ALA A 76 -9.10 2.65 25.25
CA ALA A 76 -9.22 3.62 26.35
C ALA A 76 -8.02 3.64 27.29
N GLY A 77 -7.43 2.49 27.62
CA GLY A 77 -6.34 2.42 28.61
C GLY A 77 -5.02 3.07 28.20
N ILE A 78 -4.79 3.27 26.90
CA ILE A 78 -3.57 3.88 26.33
C ILE A 78 -3.95 5.07 25.42
N GLU A 79 -5.23 5.46 25.42
CA GLU A 79 -5.78 6.61 24.71
C GLU A 79 -5.37 6.73 23.23
N ARG A 80 -5.49 5.64 22.46
CA ARG A 80 -5.14 5.62 21.03
C ARG A 80 -6.22 5.03 20.14
N ASP A 81 -6.24 5.45 18.89
CA ASP A 81 -7.02 4.78 17.84
C ASP A 81 -6.39 3.44 17.46
N VAL A 82 -7.26 2.47 17.20
CA VAL A 82 -6.93 1.13 16.69
C VAL A 82 -7.91 0.77 15.58
N ALA A 83 -7.53 -0.13 14.69
CA ALA A 83 -8.46 -0.72 13.74
C ALA A 83 -8.90 -2.11 14.23
N VAL A 84 -10.20 -2.41 14.09
CA VAL A 84 -10.80 -3.68 14.53
C VAL A 84 -11.45 -4.34 13.33
N LYS A 85 -10.97 -5.52 12.95
CA LYS A 85 -11.60 -6.36 11.93
C LYS A 85 -12.44 -7.42 12.62
N VAL A 86 -13.76 -7.34 12.47
CA VAL A 86 -14.73 -8.34 12.95
C VAL A 86 -15.05 -9.27 11.79
N LEU A 87 -14.81 -10.57 11.96
CA LEU A 87 -15.09 -11.56 10.93
C LEU A 87 -16.59 -11.80 10.77
N HIS A 88 -17.01 -12.18 9.57
CA HIS A 88 -18.41 -12.59 9.36
C HIS A 88 -18.75 -13.83 10.19
N ARG A 89 -20.01 -13.92 10.62
CA ARG A 89 -20.46 -14.94 11.58
C ARG A 89 -20.34 -16.36 11.03
N GLU A 90 -20.51 -16.53 9.73
CA GLU A 90 -20.37 -17.81 9.02
C GLU A 90 -18.93 -18.36 9.10
N LEU A 91 -17.93 -17.49 9.17
CA LEU A 91 -16.52 -17.88 9.35
C LEU A 91 -16.23 -18.26 10.81
N SER A 92 -16.97 -17.66 11.75
CA SER A 92 -16.73 -17.81 13.19
C SER A 92 -17.47 -19.01 13.80
N SER A 93 -18.47 -19.57 13.11
CA SER A 93 -19.22 -20.76 13.57
C SER A 93 -18.55 -22.09 13.24
N ASN A 94 -17.54 -22.09 12.36
CA ASN A 94 -16.80 -23.29 11.98
C ASN A 94 -15.57 -23.47 12.88
N ALA A 95 -15.57 -24.48 13.75
CA ALA A 95 -14.49 -24.76 14.70
C ALA A 95 -13.11 -24.94 14.04
N GLU A 96 -13.06 -25.48 12.82
CA GLU A 96 -11.82 -25.63 12.06
C GLU A 96 -11.29 -24.26 11.60
N LEU A 97 -12.17 -23.39 11.09
CA LEU A 97 -11.80 -22.03 10.69
C LEU A 97 -11.35 -21.19 11.88
N VAL A 98 -12.02 -21.32 13.03
CA VAL A 98 -11.65 -20.65 14.29
C VAL A 98 -10.27 -21.10 14.77
N SER A 99 -10.02 -22.42 14.82
CA SER A 99 -8.72 -22.95 15.23
C SER A 99 -7.59 -22.48 14.31
N ARG A 100 -7.85 -22.40 13.00
CA ARG A 100 -6.89 -21.90 12.01
C ARG A 100 -6.68 -20.39 12.15
N PHE A 101 -7.74 -19.60 12.36
CA PHE A 101 -7.64 -18.16 12.64
C PHE A 101 -6.72 -17.87 13.83
N HIS A 102 -6.88 -18.57 14.95
CA HIS A 102 -6.00 -18.38 16.11
C HIS A 102 -4.54 -18.73 15.81
N ARG A 103 -4.30 -19.77 15.00
CA ARG A 103 -2.94 -20.14 14.57
C ARG A 103 -2.33 -19.05 13.69
N GLU A 104 -3.05 -18.56 12.70
CA GLU A 104 -2.56 -17.51 11.79
C GLU A 104 -2.39 -16.17 12.50
N ALA A 105 -3.32 -15.77 13.36
CA ALA A 105 -3.17 -14.56 14.17
C ALA A 105 -1.93 -14.63 15.08
N LYS A 106 -1.63 -15.82 15.62
CA LYS A 106 -0.40 -16.05 16.39
C LYS A 106 0.85 -15.94 15.52
N ILE A 107 0.82 -16.47 14.30
CA ILE A 107 1.91 -16.35 13.34
C ILE A 107 2.12 -14.87 12.95
N ALA A 108 1.05 -14.18 12.57
CA ALA A 108 1.08 -12.76 12.22
C ALA A 108 1.56 -11.88 13.39
N SER A 109 1.20 -12.22 14.64
CA SER A 109 1.68 -11.47 15.83
C SER A 109 3.18 -11.58 16.07
N ARG A 110 3.85 -12.60 15.51
CA ARG A 110 5.31 -12.78 15.63
C ARG A 110 6.08 -12.02 14.55
N LEU A 111 5.42 -11.66 13.45
CA LEU A 111 6.03 -10.92 12.36
C LEU A 111 6.16 -9.45 12.77
N VAL A 112 7.35 -9.08 13.23
CA VAL A 112 7.69 -7.70 13.60
C VAL A 112 8.54 -7.11 12.50
N HIS A 113 7.92 -6.25 11.69
CA HIS A 113 8.60 -5.50 10.63
C HIS A 113 7.97 -4.12 10.51
N PRO A 114 8.75 -3.04 10.30
CA PRO A 114 8.22 -1.69 10.31
C PRO A 114 7.18 -1.46 9.18
N ASN A 115 7.33 -2.15 8.05
CA ASN A 115 6.39 -2.13 6.92
C ASN A 115 5.28 -3.21 6.97
N VAL A 116 5.08 -3.89 8.10
CA VAL A 116 3.96 -4.83 8.31
C VAL A 116 3.00 -4.23 9.33
N VAL A 117 1.70 -4.40 9.11
CA VAL A 117 0.69 -3.97 10.09
C VAL A 117 0.82 -4.77 11.38
N GLN A 118 0.88 -4.08 12.51
CA GLN A 118 0.99 -4.73 13.80
C GLN A 118 -0.37 -5.22 14.29
N VAL A 119 -0.46 -6.53 14.53
CA VAL A 119 -1.56 -7.16 15.26
C VAL A 119 -1.34 -6.96 16.76
N LEU A 120 -2.30 -6.33 17.43
CA LEU A 120 -2.24 -6.00 18.84
C LEU A 120 -2.88 -7.07 19.72
N MET A 121 -4.06 -7.56 19.32
CA MET A 121 -4.75 -8.66 20.02
C MET A 121 -5.82 -9.29 19.14
N THR A 122 -6.30 -10.46 19.56
CA THR A 122 -7.51 -11.11 19.02
C THR A 122 -8.47 -11.43 20.14
N GLY A 123 -9.74 -11.61 19.80
CA GLY A 123 -10.73 -12.15 20.72
C GLY A 123 -11.96 -12.67 20.00
N SER A 124 -12.94 -13.07 20.80
CA SER A 124 -14.29 -13.41 20.35
C SER A 124 -15.29 -12.48 21.02
N ILE A 125 -16.30 -12.03 20.28
CA ILE A 125 -17.38 -11.21 20.81
C ILE A 125 -18.33 -12.13 21.59
N PRO A 126 -18.55 -11.92 22.91
CA PRO A 126 -19.52 -12.71 23.66
C PRO A 126 -20.94 -12.47 23.16
N ALA A 127 -21.83 -13.43 23.38
CA ALA A 127 -23.25 -13.23 23.11
C ALA A 127 -23.79 -12.04 23.92
N THR A 128 -24.57 -11.18 23.25
CA THR A 128 -25.18 -10.00 23.88
C THR A 128 -26.70 -10.10 23.90
N ALA A 129 -27.38 -9.11 24.48
CA ALA A 129 -28.84 -8.99 24.40
C ALA A 129 -29.34 -8.79 22.96
N ASP A 130 -28.49 -8.28 22.05
CA ASP A 130 -28.77 -8.25 20.61
C ASP A 130 -28.37 -9.60 19.99
N ALA A 131 -29.35 -10.36 19.52
CA ALA A 131 -29.17 -11.68 18.91
C ALA A 131 -28.31 -11.66 17.62
N ARG A 132 -28.05 -10.46 17.07
CA ARG A 132 -27.16 -10.24 15.93
C ARG A 132 -25.68 -10.26 16.31
N ILE A 133 -25.35 -10.21 17.59
CA ILE A 133 -23.98 -10.07 18.12
C ILE A 133 -23.67 -11.25 19.05
N GLY A 134 -22.66 -12.04 18.70
CA GLY A 134 -22.16 -13.13 19.52
C GLY A 134 -21.49 -14.24 18.73
N GLY A 135 -20.29 -14.61 19.17
CA GLY A 135 -19.47 -15.69 18.62
C GLY A 135 -18.51 -15.24 17.52
N GLU A 136 -18.63 -14.00 17.01
CA GLU A 136 -17.72 -13.50 15.98
C GLU A 136 -16.30 -13.33 16.51
N LEU A 137 -15.32 -13.71 15.70
CA LEU A 137 -13.92 -13.42 15.98
C LEU A 137 -13.57 -12.00 15.57
N TYR A 138 -12.69 -11.35 16.34
CA TYR A 138 -12.14 -10.05 15.99
C TYR A 138 -10.63 -10.01 16.12
N LEU A 139 -10.03 -9.15 15.30
CA LEU A 139 -8.61 -8.81 15.29
C LEU A 139 -8.47 -7.31 15.53
N VAL A 140 -7.65 -6.93 16.50
CA VAL A 140 -7.28 -5.53 16.76
C VAL A 140 -5.87 -5.31 16.23
N MET A 141 -5.70 -4.25 15.45
CA MET A 141 -4.46 -3.88 14.79
C MET A 141 -4.19 -2.39 14.96
N GLU A 142 -2.96 -1.96 14.69
CA GLU A 142 -2.64 -0.53 14.65
C GLU A 142 -3.58 0.21 13.67
N HIS A 143 -3.98 1.43 14.04
CA HIS A 143 -4.73 2.28 13.13
C HIS A 143 -3.76 2.95 12.16
N LEU A 144 -4.06 2.86 10.86
CA LEU A 144 -3.28 3.47 9.80
C LEU A 144 -4.04 4.66 9.22
N ASP A 145 -3.43 5.84 9.27
CA ASP A 145 -3.93 7.05 8.62
C ASP A 145 -3.27 7.21 7.25
N GLY A 146 -3.98 6.80 6.20
CA GLY A 146 -3.47 6.74 4.84
C GLY A 146 -4.48 6.15 3.87
N ILE A 147 -4.01 5.86 2.65
CA ILE A 147 -4.84 5.30 1.58
C ILE A 147 -4.27 3.98 1.09
N SER A 148 -5.10 3.10 0.55
CA SER A 148 -4.61 1.88 -0.10
C SER A 148 -3.89 2.22 -1.42
N LEU A 149 -2.99 1.34 -1.87
CA LEU A 149 -2.38 1.44 -3.19
C LEU A 149 -3.45 1.39 -4.29
N LEU A 150 -4.54 0.64 -4.10
CA LEU A 150 -5.69 0.65 -5.02
C LEU A 150 -6.26 2.06 -5.16
N SER A 151 -6.50 2.74 -4.04
CA SER A 151 -7.01 4.12 -4.04
C SER A 151 -6.02 5.10 -4.68
N ALA A 152 -4.71 4.89 -4.48
CA ALA A 152 -3.67 5.71 -5.10
C ALA A 152 -3.63 5.53 -6.63
N LEU A 153 -3.80 4.29 -7.12
CA LEU A 153 -3.91 3.98 -8.54
C LEU A 153 -5.16 4.61 -9.16
N ALA A 154 -6.32 4.46 -8.49
CA ALA A 154 -7.58 5.07 -8.93
C ALA A 154 -7.49 6.61 -8.99
N ALA A 155 -6.90 7.23 -7.97
CA ALA A 155 -6.70 8.67 -7.92
C ALA A 155 -5.81 9.18 -9.07
N ALA A 156 -4.74 8.45 -9.39
CA ALA A 156 -3.90 8.76 -10.55
C ALA A 156 -4.68 8.72 -11.88
N GLY A 157 -5.73 7.87 -11.94
CA GLY A 157 -6.65 7.74 -13.07
C GLY A 157 -7.59 8.93 -13.34
N THR A 158 -7.82 9.79 -12.33
CA THR A 158 -8.86 10.84 -12.39
C THR A 158 -8.41 12.13 -13.10
N ALA A 159 -7.12 12.27 -13.43
CA ALA A 159 -6.54 13.44 -14.07
C ALA A 159 -6.59 13.43 -15.61
N GLY A 160 -7.51 12.64 -16.20
CA GLY A 160 -7.68 12.52 -17.65
C GLY A 160 -6.80 11.47 -18.34
N GLU A 161 -6.03 10.70 -17.57
CA GLU A 161 -5.23 9.57 -18.03
C GLU A 161 -5.38 8.37 -17.07
N SER A 162 -5.13 7.14 -17.52
CA SER A 162 -5.34 5.87 -16.76
C SER A 162 -4.57 5.76 -15.41
N GLU A 163 -4.85 4.72 -14.63
CA GLU A 163 -4.38 4.43 -13.25
C GLU A 163 -2.86 4.11 -13.07
N ALA A 164 -1.92 4.91 -13.60
CA ALA A 164 -0.47 4.63 -13.50
C ALA A 164 0.26 5.55 -12.51
N LEU A 165 1.25 5.00 -11.80
CA LEU A 165 2.19 5.73 -10.94
C LEU A 165 3.50 6.04 -11.69
N PRO A 166 4.15 7.18 -11.37
CA PRO A 166 5.52 7.44 -11.83
C PRO A 166 6.48 6.35 -11.36
N LEU A 167 7.44 5.97 -12.22
CA LEU A 167 8.42 4.91 -11.93
C LEU A 167 9.11 5.04 -10.56
N PRO A 168 9.63 6.20 -10.12
CA PRO A 168 10.26 6.32 -8.80
C PRO A 168 9.30 5.96 -7.66
N ARG A 169 8.06 6.45 -7.73
CA ARG A 169 7.03 6.15 -6.72
C ARG A 169 6.64 4.68 -6.72
N ALA A 170 6.45 4.08 -7.89
CA ALA A 170 6.12 2.66 -8.02
C ALA A 170 7.24 1.76 -7.44
N LEU A 171 8.50 2.08 -7.72
CA LEU A 171 9.65 1.36 -7.18
C LEU A 171 9.80 1.54 -5.67
N HIS A 172 9.64 2.77 -5.15
CA HIS A 172 9.66 3.06 -3.72
C HIS A 172 8.65 2.21 -2.94
N VAL A 173 7.41 2.13 -3.43
CA VAL A 173 6.37 1.30 -2.83
C VAL A 173 6.74 -0.18 -2.91
N ILE A 174 7.09 -0.68 -4.10
CA ILE A 174 7.31 -2.12 -4.32
C ILE A 174 8.57 -2.64 -3.60
N LEU A 175 9.62 -1.84 -3.47
CA LEU A 175 10.81 -2.22 -2.70
C LEU A 175 10.49 -2.40 -1.21
N GLN A 176 9.68 -1.51 -0.62
CA GLN A 176 9.21 -1.69 0.77
C GLN A 176 8.31 -2.92 0.93
N VAL A 177 7.45 -3.22 -0.07
CA VAL A 177 6.66 -4.46 -0.08
C VAL A 177 7.58 -5.69 -0.14
N CYS A 178 8.61 -5.67 -0.99
CA CYS A 178 9.57 -6.76 -1.11
C CYS A 178 10.32 -7.02 0.21
N ASP A 179 10.67 -5.97 0.94
CA ASP A 179 11.34 -6.07 2.23
C ASP A 179 10.42 -6.69 3.30
N ALA A 180 9.19 -6.16 3.43
CA ALA A 180 8.18 -6.66 4.37
C ALA A 180 7.81 -8.13 4.13
N VAL A 181 7.52 -8.49 2.88
CA VAL A 181 7.14 -9.85 2.49
C VAL A 181 8.36 -10.77 2.53
N GLY A 182 9.55 -10.26 2.22
CA GLY A 182 10.80 -11.01 2.33
C GLY A 182 11.10 -11.44 3.76
N GLU A 183 10.81 -10.59 4.75
CA GLU A 183 10.93 -10.95 6.16
C GLU A 183 9.93 -12.04 6.57
N ALA A 184 8.69 -11.98 6.09
CA ALA A 184 7.71 -13.04 6.30
C ALA A 184 8.18 -14.37 5.72
N HIS A 185 8.70 -14.37 4.49
CA HIS A 185 9.25 -15.57 3.84
C HIS A 185 10.41 -16.20 4.62
N ALA A 186 11.29 -15.38 5.21
CA ALA A 186 12.40 -15.86 6.05
C ALA A 186 11.92 -16.62 7.29
N GLN A 187 10.70 -16.33 7.76
CA GLN A 187 10.04 -17.02 8.88
C GLN A 187 9.12 -18.16 8.41
N GLY A 188 9.14 -18.51 7.13
CA GLY A 188 8.30 -19.57 6.55
C GLY A 188 6.85 -19.18 6.32
N ILE A 189 6.53 -17.88 6.34
CA ILE A 189 5.18 -17.34 6.17
C ILE A 189 5.02 -16.86 4.72
N VAL A 190 3.95 -17.31 4.06
CA VAL A 190 3.57 -16.87 2.70
C VAL A 190 2.25 -16.10 2.80
N HIS A 191 2.17 -14.94 2.16
CA HIS A 191 1.02 -14.04 2.25
C HIS A 191 -0.20 -14.53 1.47
N ARG A 192 -0.05 -15.00 0.22
CA ARG A 192 -1.08 -15.63 -0.64
C ARG A 192 -2.26 -14.76 -1.10
N ASP A 193 -2.29 -13.49 -0.73
CA ASP A 193 -3.36 -12.54 -1.13
C ASP A 193 -2.79 -11.13 -1.34
N LEU A 194 -1.59 -11.02 -1.88
CA LEU A 194 -0.99 -9.72 -2.20
C LEU A 194 -1.76 -9.07 -3.35
N LYS A 195 -2.23 -7.85 -3.09
CA LYS A 195 -2.99 -7.00 -4.01
C LYS A 195 -2.95 -5.55 -3.53
N PRO A 196 -3.24 -4.55 -4.38
CA PRO A 196 -3.17 -3.14 -4.01
C PRO A 196 -4.05 -2.74 -2.81
N GLU A 197 -5.15 -3.45 -2.57
CA GLU A 197 -6.03 -3.25 -1.41
C GLU A 197 -5.36 -3.58 -0.07
N ASN A 198 -4.39 -4.49 -0.08
CA ASN A 198 -3.66 -4.94 1.11
C ASN A 198 -2.35 -4.16 1.31
N ILE A 199 -2.07 -3.14 0.48
CA ILE A 199 -0.90 -2.28 0.62
C ILE A 199 -1.39 -0.89 1.02
N MET A 200 -1.12 -0.48 2.26
CA MET A 200 -1.44 0.86 2.74
C MET A 200 -0.25 1.80 2.56
N LEU A 201 -0.52 3.00 2.06
CA LEU A 201 0.41 4.11 1.93
C LEU A 201 0.05 5.12 3.02
N VAL A 202 0.92 5.23 4.03
CA VAL A 202 0.77 6.18 5.13
C VAL A 202 1.88 7.22 5.08
N ARG A 203 1.65 8.37 5.72
CA ARG A 203 2.73 9.35 5.90
C ARG A 203 3.54 9.02 7.14
N ARG A 204 4.86 8.92 7.00
CA ARG A 204 5.80 8.75 8.11
C ARG A 204 6.99 9.70 7.95
N GLY A 205 7.02 10.74 8.78
CA GLY A 205 8.02 11.80 8.64
C GLY A 205 7.89 12.47 7.27
N GLU A 206 8.98 12.51 6.51
CA GLU A 206 9.01 13.07 5.16
C GLU A 206 8.50 12.10 4.08
N ASP A 207 8.33 10.80 4.37
CA ASP A 207 7.84 9.80 3.42
C ASP A 207 6.30 9.78 3.36
N PRO A 208 5.66 10.21 2.25
CA PRO A 208 4.20 10.18 2.09
C PRO A 208 3.68 8.83 1.63
N ASP A 209 4.56 7.92 1.21
CA ASP A 209 4.24 6.60 0.67
C ASP A 209 4.92 5.50 1.51
N TYR A 210 4.97 5.70 2.83
CA TYR A 210 5.48 4.70 3.76
C TYR A 210 4.54 3.49 3.76
N VAL A 211 5.06 2.32 3.40
CA VAL A 211 4.23 1.14 3.16
C VAL A 211 3.90 0.41 4.46
N LYS A 212 2.64 -0.01 4.58
CA LYS A 212 2.19 -1.02 5.55
C LYS A 212 1.46 -2.13 4.81
N VAL A 213 2.04 -3.33 4.80
CA VAL A 213 1.41 -4.54 4.26
C VAL A 213 0.40 -5.07 5.26
N LEU A 214 -0.84 -5.28 4.80
CA LEU A 214 -1.97 -5.76 5.59
C LEU A 214 -2.19 -7.26 5.38
N ASP A 215 -2.90 -7.90 6.32
CA ASP A 215 -3.58 -9.19 6.11
C ASP A 215 -2.68 -10.34 5.58
N PHE A 216 -1.56 -10.62 6.26
CA PHE A 216 -0.79 -11.85 6.03
C PHE A 216 -1.65 -13.09 6.30
N GLY A 217 -2.19 -13.69 5.24
CA GLY A 217 -2.67 -15.07 5.23
C GLY A 217 -3.84 -15.43 6.16
N ILE A 218 -4.34 -14.53 7.01
CA ILE A 218 -5.45 -14.78 7.96
C ILE A 218 -6.70 -15.33 7.24
N ALA A 219 -6.77 -15.13 5.92
CA ALA A 219 -7.88 -15.40 5.03
C ALA A 219 -7.76 -16.64 4.13
N ARG A 220 -6.55 -17.17 3.90
CA ARG A 220 -6.33 -18.23 2.89
C ARG A 220 -5.68 -19.43 3.52
N LEU A 221 -6.54 -20.09 4.30
CA LEU A 221 -6.58 -21.51 4.62
C LEU A 221 -5.80 -22.31 3.59
N ASP A 222 -4.81 -23.06 4.05
CA ASP A 222 -4.01 -23.95 3.22
C ASP A 222 -4.88 -24.75 2.24
N TRP A 223 -4.70 -24.48 0.95
CA TRP A 223 -5.23 -25.26 -0.18
C TRP A 223 -4.66 -26.70 -0.26
N ALA A 224 -3.82 -27.09 0.72
CA ALA A 224 -3.15 -28.39 0.75
C ALA A 224 -4.00 -29.52 1.37
N ASP A 225 -5.08 -29.21 2.10
CA ASP A 225 -6.01 -30.23 2.58
C ASP A 225 -7.14 -30.42 1.56
N LYS A 226 -7.17 -31.63 0.97
CA LYS A 226 -8.01 -32.13 -0.14
C LYS A 226 -9.55 -31.99 0.01
N ALA A 227 -10.07 -31.21 0.95
CA ALA A 227 -11.50 -31.17 1.27
C ALA A 227 -12.25 -29.88 0.88
N MET A 228 -11.59 -28.81 0.42
CA MET A 228 -12.28 -27.55 0.04
C MET A 228 -11.94 -27.02 -1.36
N THR A 229 -11.77 -27.94 -2.32
CA THR A 229 -11.50 -27.62 -3.74
C THR A 229 -12.74 -27.12 -4.52
N THR A 230 -13.91 -26.90 -3.92
CA THR A 230 -15.15 -26.63 -4.68
C THR A 230 -16.11 -25.59 -4.07
N GLN A 231 -15.62 -24.57 -3.36
CA GLN A 231 -16.42 -23.34 -3.19
C GLN A 231 -15.93 -22.23 -4.12
N ALA A 232 -16.35 -22.36 -5.38
CA ALA A 232 -16.08 -21.43 -6.46
C ALA A 232 -16.36 -19.95 -6.09
N GLY A 233 -17.30 -19.67 -5.17
CA GLY A 233 -17.78 -18.34 -4.80
C GLY A 233 -16.75 -17.35 -4.20
N LEU A 234 -15.74 -17.83 -3.48
CA LEU A 234 -14.78 -16.95 -2.76
C LEU A 234 -13.57 -16.53 -3.62
N ILE A 235 -13.33 -17.21 -4.74
CA ILE A 235 -12.18 -16.97 -5.63
C ILE A 235 -12.39 -15.73 -6.52
N PHE A 236 -13.64 -15.29 -6.65
CA PHE A 236 -14.05 -14.38 -7.71
C PHE A 236 -13.62 -12.90 -7.52
N GLY A 237 -13.18 -12.49 -6.32
CA GLY A 237 -12.80 -11.09 -6.05
C GLY A 237 -11.33 -10.72 -6.30
N THR A 238 -10.39 -11.68 -6.20
CA THR A 238 -8.93 -11.40 -6.20
C THR A 238 -8.19 -12.01 -7.42
N ALA A 239 -8.91 -12.50 -8.43
CA ALA A 239 -8.30 -13.24 -9.55
C ALA A 239 -7.25 -12.43 -10.34
N LYS A 240 -7.28 -11.08 -10.28
CA LYS A 240 -6.34 -10.19 -10.99
C LYS A 240 -4.87 -10.32 -10.57
N TYR A 241 -4.60 -10.82 -9.36
CA TYR A 241 -3.22 -10.90 -8.81
C TYR A 241 -2.80 -12.32 -8.44
N ILE A 242 -3.61 -13.32 -8.80
CA ILE A 242 -3.36 -14.70 -8.43
C ILE A 242 -2.17 -15.27 -9.21
N SER A 243 -1.31 -16.02 -8.52
CA SER A 243 -0.24 -16.80 -9.17
C SER A 243 -0.83 -17.96 -9.99
N PRO A 244 -0.17 -18.41 -11.07
CA PRO A 244 -0.59 -19.57 -11.87
C PRO A 244 -0.88 -20.83 -11.03
N GLU A 245 0.03 -21.20 -10.13
CA GLU A 245 -0.10 -22.35 -9.24
C GLU A 245 -1.29 -22.19 -8.26
N GLY A 246 -1.57 -20.96 -7.84
CA GLY A 246 -2.74 -20.65 -7.01
C GLY A 246 -4.05 -20.76 -7.79
N ALA A 247 -4.06 -20.37 -9.07
CA ALA A 247 -5.21 -20.55 -9.96
C ALA A 247 -5.49 -22.03 -10.25
N GLU A 248 -4.44 -22.85 -10.32
CA GLU A 248 -4.51 -24.31 -10.50
C GLU A 248 -4.78 -25.07 -9.19
N GLY A 249 -4.85 -24.38 -8.04
CA GLY A 249 -5.04 -25.01 -6.73
C GLY A 249 -3.86 -25.88 -6.27
N GLN A 250 -2.67 -25.64 -6.80
CA GLN A 250 -1.43 -26.31 -6.41
C GLN A 250 -0.87 -25.73 -5.10
N ARG A 251 0.21 -26.35 -4.60
CA ARG A 251 0.90 -25.85 -3.41
C ARG A 251 1.54 -24.49 -3.70
N VAL A 252 1.15 -23.48 -2.92
CA VAL A 252 1.60 -22.10 -3.04
C VAL A 252 2.75 -21.84 -2.06
N GLY A 253 3.89 -21.38 -2.59
CA GLY A 253 5.08 -20.98 -1.82
C GLY A 253 5.48 -19.52 -2.06
N PRO A 254 6.62 -19.05 -1.53
CA PRO A 254 7.10 -17.68 -1.70
C PRO A 254 7.13 -17.15 -3.15
N PRO A 255 7.44 -17.96 -4.19
CA PRO A 255 7.38 -17.49 -5.58
C PRO A 255 5.99 -17.02 -6.04
N ALA A 256 4.92 -17.45 -5.38
CA ALA A 256 3.57 -16.98 -5.69
C ALA A 256 3.36 -15.52 -5.30
N ASP A 257 3.85 -15.14 -4.11
CA ASP A 257 3.83 -13.75 -3.66
C ASP A 257 4.70 -12.86 -4.56
N VAL A 258 5.85 -13.39 -5.02
CA VAL A 258 6.71 -12.75 -6.03
C VAL A 258 5.93 -12.44 -7.31
N TYR A 259 5.14 -13.39 -7.80
CA TYR A 259 4.29 -13.18 -8.98
C TYR A 259 3.23 -12.09 -8.74
N SER A 260 2.59 -12.09 -7.57
CA SER A 260 1.60 -11.06 -7.20
C SER A 260 2.25 -9.67 -7.08
N ILE A 261 3.45 -9.57 -6.50
CA ILE A 261 4.22 -8.32 -6.43
C ILE A 261 4.59 -7.82 -7.84
N ALA A 262 5.07 -8.70 -8.71
CA ALA A 262 5.38 -8.35 -10.10
C ALA A 262 4.13 -7.89 -10.86
N THR A 263 2.98 -8.51 -10.60
CA THR A 263 1.67 -8.11 -11.16
C THR A 263 1.28 -6.70 -10.69
N MET A 264 1.45 -6.38 -9.41
CA MET A 264 1.21 -5.04 -8.86
C MET A 264 2.17 -4.00 -9.45
N LEU A 265 3.47 -4.30 -9.56
CA LEU A 265 4.44 -3.38 -10.16
C LEU A 265 4.13 -3.14 -11.64
N TYR A 266 3.77 -4.20 -12.39
CA TYR A 266 3.30 -4.06 -13.76
C TYR A 266 2.11 -3.10 -13.83
N GLN A 267 1.10 -3.27 -12.99
CA GLN A 267 -0.06 -2.37 -12.96
C GLN A 267 0.32 -0.95 -12.60
N CYS A 268 1.17 -0.75 -11.59
CA CYS A 268 1.64 0.58 -11.20
C CYS A 268 2.28 1.30 -12.39
N LEU A 269 3.03 0.61 -13.24
CA LEU A 269 3.73 1.22 -14.36
C LEU A 269 2.87 1.35 -15.63
N ALA A 270 2.12 0.31 -15.97
CA ALA A 270 1.30 0.25 -17.18
C ALA A 270 -0.07 0.94 -17.03
N GLY A 271 -0.51 1.15 -15.78
CA GLY A 271 -1.84 1.66 -15.44
C GLY A 271 -2.96 0.64 -15.61
N ARG A 272 -2.62 -0.64 -15.79
CA ARG A 272 -3.53 -1.80 -15.86
C ARG A 272 -2.77 -3.08 -15.53
N ALA A 273 -3.47 -4.08 -14.98
CA ALA A 273 -2.89 -5.39 -14.70
C ALA A 273 -2.43 -6.09 -16.02
N PRO A 274 -1.55 -7.09 -15.95
CA PRO A 274 -1.11 -7.86 -17.11
C PRO A 274 -2.26 -8.57 -17.84
N PHE A 275 -3.32 -8.92 -17.12
CA PHE A 275 -4.48 -9.62 -17.62
C PHE A 275 -5.77 -8.91 -17.19
N GLU A 276 -6.71 -8.85 -18.13
CA GLU A 276 -8.04 -8.29 -17.96
C GLU A 276 -9.04 -9.30 -18.53
N GLY A 277 -10.15 -9.53 -17.83
CA GLY A 277 -11.17 -10.49 -18.25
C GLY A 277 -12.52 -10.19 -17.63
N ASP A 278 -13.58 -10.44 -18.40
CA ASP A 278 -14.96 -10.13 -18.02
C ASP A 278 -15.54 -11.09 -16.96
N SER A 279 -14.82 -12.18 -16.67
CA SER A 279 -15.14 -13.09 -15.58
C SER A 279 -13.87 -13.51 -14.85
N PRO A 280 -13.95 -13.85 -13.55
CA PRO A 280 -12.74 -14.23 -12.85
C PRO A 280 -12.22 -15.60 -13.29
N VAL A 281 -13.06 -16.48 -13.84
CA VAL A 281 -12.61 -17.72 -14.49
C VAL A 281 -11.71 -17.42 -15.69
N ALA A 282 -12.07 -16.42 -16.51
CA ALA A 282 -11.24 -16.00 -17.63
C ALA A 282 -9.87 -15.48 -17.15
N LEU A 283 -9.86 -14.70 -16.05
CA LEU A 283 -8.60 -14.26 -15.42
C LEU A 283 -7.76 -15.45 -14.95
N LEU A 284 -8.36 -16.46 -14.28
CA LEU A 284 -7.61 -17.66 -13.88
C LEU A 284 -6.93 -18.32 -15.08
N VAL A 285 -7.67 -18.54 -16.17
CA VAL A 285 -7.14 -19.15 -17.41
C VAL A 285 -6.00 -18.31 -18.01
N GLN A 286 -6.14 -16.99 -18.04
CA GLN A 286 -5.08 -16.09 -18.52
C GLN A 286 -3.83 -16.14 -17.63
N HIS A 287 -4.01 -16.10 -16.31
CA HIS A 287 -2.92 -16.24 -15.36
C HIS A 287 -2.19 -17.58 -15.52
N THR A 288 -2.90 -18.67 -15.80
CA THR A 288 -2.29 -19.98 -16.00
C THR A 288 -1.57 -20.12 -17.35
N HIS A 289 -2.17 -19.64 -18.46
CA HIS A 289 -1.72 -20.01 -19.80
C HIS A 289 -1.26 -18.85 -20.68
N ALA A 290 -1.85 -17.66 -20.54
CA ALA A 290 -1.57 -16.55 -21.46
C ALA A 290 -0.25 -15.86 -21.10
N PRO A 291 0.65 -15.60 -22.06
CA PRO A 291 1.81 -14.76 -21.80
C PRO A 291 1.34 -13.31 -21.53
N PRO A 292 1.88 -12.63 -20.52
CA PRO A 292 1.59 -11.20 -20.31
C PRO A 292 2.13 -10.39 -21.50
N ALA A 293 1.46 -9.30 -21.85
CA ALA A 293 2.02 -8.35 -22.81
C ALA A 293 3.35 -7.79 -22.26
N ASP A 294 4.32 -7.54 -23.15
CA ASP A 294 5.57 -6.91 -22.74
C ASP A 294 5.27 -5.52 -22.16
N LEU A 295 5.73 -5.26 -20.93
CA LEU A 295 5.54 -4.00 -20.23
C LEU A 295 5.96 -2.80 -21.09
N ARG A 296 7.05 -2.92 -21.87
CA ARG A 296 7.54 -1.82 -22.70
C ARG A 296 6.77 -1.63 -24.01
N SER A 297 5.94 -2.61 -24.40
CA SER A 297 5.05 -2.50 -25.57
C SER A 297 3.83 -1.62 -25.31
N ILE A 298 3.50 -1.39 -24.04
CA ILE A 298 2.44 -0.46 -23.64
C ILE A 298 3.01 0.96 -23.69
N ALA A 299 2.40 1.82 -24.52
CA ALA A 299 2.87 3.19 -24.76
C ALA A 299 3.20 3.95 -23.47
N ARG A 300 2.36 3.79 -22.44
CA ARG A 300 2.48 4.49 -21.17
C ARG A 300 3.62 3.98 -20.28
N SER A 301 4.09 2.76 -20.47
CA SER A 301 5.27 2.19 -19.77
C SER A 301 6.47 1.99 -20.70
N SER A 302 6.43 2.53 -21.92
CA SER A 302 7.55 2.48 -22.87
C SER A 302 8.81 3.20 -22.36
N TYR A 303 8.63 4.15 -21.44
CA TYR A 303 9.71 4.89 -20.78
C TYR A 303 10.45 4.06 -19.71
N VAL A 304 9.89 2.93 -19.26
CA VAL A 304 10.49 2.09 -18.22
C VAL A 304 11.83 1.51 -18.73
N PRO A 305 12.95 1.72 -18.02
CA PRO A 305 14.25 1.18 -18.41
C PRO A 305 14.23 -0.34 -18.62
N ALA A 306 14.99 -0.81 -19.62
CA ALA A 306 14.97 -2.21 -20.04
C ALA A 306 15.35 -3.19 -18.92
N PRO A 307 16.38 -2.93 -18.09
CA PRO A 307 16.70 -3.81 -16.97
C PRO A 307 15.53 -3.99 -15.99
N ILE A 308 14.81 -2.91 -15.68
CA ILE A 308 13.68 -2.95 -14.74
C ILE A 308 12.51 -3.73 -15.36
N ALA A 309 12.18 -3.46 -16.61
CA ALA A 309 11.13 -4.19 -17.32
C ALA A 309 11.44 -5.69 -17.39
N GLN A 310 12.70 -6.08 -17.64
CA GLN A 310 13.11 -7.48 -17.67
C GLN A 310 12.87 -8.18 -16.33
N VAL A 311 13.20 -7.56 -15.20
CA VAL A 311 12.94 -8.13 -13.87
C VAL A 311 11.44 -8.31 -13.63
N VAL A 312 10.61 -7.33 -14.00
CA VAL A 312 9.14 -7.44 -13.90
C VAL A 312 8.64 -8.62 -14.74
N MET A 313 9.02 -8.70 -16.01
CA MET A 313 8.54 -9.71 -16.93
C MET A 313 9.02 -11.12 -16.56
N GLN A 314 10.25 -11.28 -16.08
CA GLN A 314 10.77 -12.55 -15.56
C GLN A 314 9.93 -13.07 -14.40
N ASN A 315 9.54 -12.19 -13.48
CA ASN A 315 8.76 -12.57 -12.30
C ASN A 315 7.26 -12.76 -12.58
N LEU A 316 6.82 -12.54 -13.82
CA LEU A 316 5.51 -12.97 -14.35
C LEU A 316 5.59 -14.33 -15.09
N ALA A 317 6.72 -15.04 -15.00
CA ALA A 317 6.86 -16.38 -15.57
C ALA A 317 5.86 -17.36 -14.95
N LYS A 318 5.32 -18.25 -15.78
CA LYS A 318 4.28 -19.20 -15.35
C LYS A 318 4.81 -20.22 -14.36
N LYS A 319 6.00 -20.76 -14.61
CA LYS A 319 6.65 -21.71 -13.70
C LYS A 319 7.25 -20.98 -12.49
N PRO A 320 6.97 -21.43 -11.25
CA PRO A 320 7.56 -20.85 -10.05
C PRO A 320 9.09 -20.85 -10.04
N SER A 321 9.72 -21.86 -10.64
CA SER A 321 11.19 -22.02 -10.73
C SER A 321 11.88 -20.95 -11.56
N ASP A 322 11.14 -20.27 -12.45
CA ASP A 322 11.69 -19.31 -13.40
C ASP A 322 11.64 -17.88 -12.84
N ARG A 323 11.06 -17.71 -11.64
CA ARG A 323 10.93 -16.45 -10.91
C ARG A 323 12.02 -16.33 -9.84
N ALA A 324 12.10 -15.17 -9.18
CA ALA A 324 12.84 -15.03 -7.95
C ALA A 324 12.31 -16.01 -6.87
N PRO A 325 13.20 -16.63 -6.09
CA PRO A 325 12.80 -17.65 -5.10
C PRO A 325 11.95 -17.07 -3.95
N ASP A 326 12.11 -15.79 -3.64
CA ASP A 326 11.37 -15.06 -2.62
C ASP A 326 11.34 -13.55 -2.91
N ALA A 327 10.51 -12.83 -2.15
CA ALA A 327 10.36 -11.38 -2.29
C ALA A 327 11.64 -10.57 -2.00
N ARG A 328 12.54 -11.06 -1.13
CA ARG A 328 13.82 -10.38 -0.86
C ARG A 328 14.75 -10.48 -2.07
N ALA A 329 14.77 -11.62 -2.75
CA ALA A 329 15.48 -11.80 -4.01
C ALA A 329 14.94 -10.89 -5.11
N LEU A 330 13.61 -10.81 -5.27
CA LEU A 330 12.98 -9.86 -6.21
C LEU A 330 13.41 -8.41 -5.91
N GLY A 331 13.37 -8.00 -4.64
CA GLY A 331 13.79 -6.65 -4.23
C GLY A 331 15.25 -6.35 -4.59
N ARG A 332 16.16 -7.31 -4.39
CA ARG A 332 17.57 -7.18 -4.80
C ARG A 332 17.72 -7.06 -6.31
N ASP A 333 17.04 -7.90 -7.08
CA ASP A 333 17.11 -7.89 -8.55
C ASP A 333 16.58 -6.56 -9.11
N LEU A 334 15.49 -6.03 -8.53
CA LEU A 334 14.98 -4.70 -8.86
C LEU A 334 15.99 -3.60 -8.53
N ALA A 335 16.61 -3.63 -7.35
CA ALA A 335 17.62 -2.64 -6.96
C ALA A 335 18.84 -2.66 -7.89
N LEU A 336 19.30 -3.85 -8.30
CA LEU A 336 20.37 -3.99 -9.29
C LEU A 336 19.95 -3.46 -10.67
N ALA A 337 18.73 -3.74 -11.11
CA ALA A 337 18.19 -3.23 -12.37
C ALA A 337 18.04 -1.70 -12.37
N VAL A 338 17.67 -1.10 -11.23
CA VAL A 338 17.64 0.36 -11.02
C VAL A 338 19.03 0.95 -11.20
N ARG A 339 20.06 0.40 -10.51
CA ARG A 339 21.45 0.85 -10.65
C ARG A 339 21.97 0.70 -12.09
N ALA A 340 21.66 -0.42 -12.74
CA ALA A 340 22.01 -0.66 -14.14
C ALA A 340 21.34 0.33 -15.12
N SER A 341 20.24 0.96 -14.69
CA SER A 341 19.53 1.99 -15.46
C SER A 341 20.06 3.40 -15.19
N GLY A 342 21.14 3.55 -14.40
CA GLY A 342 21.72 4.85 -14.04
C GLY A 342 20.89 5.64 -13.02
N LEU A 343 19.97 4.97 -12.33
CA LEU A 343 19.18 5.54 -11.23
C LEU A 343 19.80 5.11 -9.90
N ASP A 344 19.70 5.95 -8.87
CA ASP A 344 20.13 5.58 -7.52
C ASP A 344 18.93 5.03 -6.71
N PRO A 345 18.97 3.77 -6.22
CA PRO A 345 17.95 3.23 -5.34
C PRO A 345 17.74 4.08 -4.08
N ASP A 346 18.80 4.71 -3.56
CA ASP A 346 18.70 5.53 -2.37
C ASP A 346 17.98 6.84 -2.68
N GLU A 347 18.13 7.41 -3.88
CA GLU A 347 17.32 8.53 -4.35
C GLU A 347 15.86 8.13 -4.58
N ILE A 348 15.59 6.89 -5.02
CA ILE A 348 14.22 6.39 -5.15
C ILE A 348 13.56 6.24 -3.78
N ALA A 349 14.30 5.75 -2.79
CA ALA A 349 13.84 5.62 -1.41
C ALA A 349 13.75 6.99 -0.69
N ALA A 350 14.57 7.96 -1.10
CA ALA A 350 14.71 9.27 -0.47
C ALA A 350 14.10 10.42 -1.28
N GLN A 351 13.30 10.17 -2.33
CA GLN A 351 12.52 11.19 -3.04
C GLN A 351 11.02 11.02 -2.81
N PRO A 352 10.51 11.55 -1.70
CA PRO A 352 9.11 11.49 -1.38
C PRO A 352 8.43 12.73 -1.98
N GLY A 353 7.90 12.60 -3.20
CA GLY A 353 6.94 13.57 -3.74
C GLY A 353 7.43 14.61 -4.75
N LEU A 354 8.11 14.20 -5.82
CA LEU A 354 8.27 15.01 -7.05
C LEU A 354 6.96 15.13 -7.85
N LEU A 355 5.90 15.59 -7.19
CA LEU A 355 4.71 16.21 -7.77
C LEU A 355 4.37 17.46 -6.95
N ARG A 356 5.36 18.33 -6.76
CA ARG A 356 5.13 19.77 -6.63
C ARG A 356 5.74 20.46 -7.85
N ALA A 357 4.86 20.72 -8.82
CA ALA A 357 4.90 21.73 -9.88
C ALA A 357 6.25 22.12 -10.53
N SER A 358 6.33 21.90 -11.85
CA SER A 358 6.94 22.77 -12.87
C SER A 358 8.36 23.34 -12.62
N ALA A 359 9.28 22.92 -13.50
CA ALA A 359 10.45 23.65 -13.99
C ALA A 359 11.54 24.04 -12.98
N VAL A 360 12.73 23.45 -13.13
CA VAL A 360 13.91 24.09 -13.76
C VAL A 360 14.88 22.98 -14.16
N MET A 361 15.11 22.81 -15.46
CA MET A 361 16.30 22.12 -15.96
C MET A 361 17.54 22.86 -15.44
N LYS A 362 18.32 22.23 -14.55
CA LYS A 362 19.71 22.65 -14.34
C LYS A 362 20.51 22.19 -15.56
N LEU A 363 20.72 23.09 -16.52
CA LEU A 363 21.78 22.91 -17.51
C LEU A 363 23.13 22.85 -16.79
N ALA A 364 23.94 21.86 -17.15
CA ALA A 364 25.33 21.77 -16.74
C ALA A 364 26.12 22.98 -17.24
N SER A 365 26.73 23.76 -16.34
CA SER A 365 27.72 24.76 -16.75
C SER A 365 29.05 24.05 -17.05
N LYS A 366 29.39 23.99 -18.34
CA LYS A 366 30.71 23.58 -18.82
C LYS A 366 31.80 24.48 -18.24
N SER A 367 32.91 23.85 -17.90
CA SER A 367 34.14 24.42 -17.39
C SER A 367 34.81 25.45 -18.32
N ARG A 368 35.42 26.46 -17.68
CA ARG A 368 36.63 27.23 -18.06
C ARG A 368 36.65 27.95 -19.43
N THR A 369 36.59 29.28 -19.37
CA THR A 369 37.36 30.17 -20.25
C THR A 369 38.15 31.18 -19.42
N LYS A 370 39.38 31.43 -19.88
CA LYS A 370 40.48 32.15 -19.22
C LYS A 370 40.16 33.63 -18.99
N SER A 371 40.81 34.19 -17.98
CA SER A 371 40.97 35.62 -17.71
C SER A 371 41.36 36.39 -18.97
N LEU A 372 40.57 37.41 -19.33
CA LEU A 372 41.03 38.50 -20.18
C LEU A 372 41.44 39.66 -19.28
N ASP A 373 42.72 40.03 -19.35
CA ASP A 373 43.24 41.25 -18.76
C ASP A 373 42.62 42.48 -19.43
N LEU A 374 42.09 43.38 -18.62
CA LEU A 374 41.55 44.66 -19.06
C LEU A 374 42.72 45.62 -19.38
N SER A 375 42.69 46.23 -20.57
CA SER A 375 43.70 47.20 -20.98
C SER A 375 43.72 48.45 -20.08
N PRO A 376 44.89 49.09 -19.84
CA PRO A 376 45.02 50.28 -18.98
C PRO A 376 44.14 51.47 -19.41
N ALA A 377 43.75 51.53 -20.69
CA ALA A 377 42.92 52.59 -21.24
C ALA A 377 41.44 52.53 -20.78
N LEU A 378 40.97 51.39 -20.26
CA LEU A 378 39.59 51.23 -19.76
C LEU A 378 39.49 51.45 -18.23
N ALA A 379 40.59 51.26 -17.49
CA ALA A 379 40.66 51.51 -16.05
C ALA A 379 40.68 53.02 -15.70
N ALA A 380 41.17 53.87 -16.60
CA ALA A 380 41.24 55.32 -16.41
C ALA A 380 39.90 56.06 -16.65
N LYS A 381 38.84 55.36 -17.09
CA LYS A 381 37.53 55.97 -17.40
C LYS A 381 36.48 55.81 -16.30
N ILE A 382 36.83 55.19 -15.17
CA ILE A 382 35.92 54.93 -14.03
C ILE A 382 36.46 55.60 -12.74
N GLY A 383 37.31 56.62 -12.87
CA GLY A 383 37.86 57.38 -11.75
C GLY A 383 37.06 58.64 -11.41
N GLY A 384 36.51 58.71 -10.20
CA GLY A 384 35.95 59.91 -9.57
C GLY A 384 34.73 59.51 -8.73
N ILE A 385 34.80 59.39 -7.40
CA ILE A 385 35.04 60.45 -6.42
C ILE A 385 35.63 59.85 -5.13
N ALA A 386 36.43 60.65 -4.45
CA ALA A 386 37.32 60.34 -3.34
C ALA A 386 36.66 59.87 -2.01
N ALA A 387 37.47 59.15 -1.23
CA ALA A 387 37.26 58.72 0.15
C ALA A 387 37.35 59.88 1.17
N PRO A 388 37.00 59.61 2.45
CA PRO A 388 38.03 59.74 3.48
C PRO A 388 38.11 58.55 4.46
N THR A 389 39.34 58.05 4.67
CA THR A 389 40.12 57.94 5.93
C THR A 389 39.45 58.37 7.26
N LEU A 390 39.67 57.82 8.48
CA LEU A 390 40.75 57.06 9.15
C LEU A 390 40.28 56.52 10.54
N GLU A 391 40.97 55.50 11.06
CA GLU A 391 41.38 55.20 12.48
C GLU A 391 40.34 55.14 13.63
N SER A 392 40.14 54.01 14.34
CA SER A 392 40.97 53.26 15.31
C SER A 392 40.74 53.66 16.78
N ALA A 393 40.30 52.72 17.62
CA ALA A 393 40.71 52.59 19.03
C ALA A 393 40.32 51.20 19.59
N ARG A 394 41.34 50.46 20.07
CA ARG A 394 41.26 49.37 21.07
C ARG A 394 41.07 50.02 22.46
N VAL A 395 40.69 49.37 23.57
CA VAL A 395 41.38 48.32 24.36
C VAL A 395 40.49 48.01 25.58
N SER A 396 40.29 46.70 25.87
CA SER A 396 40.18 45.99 27.18
C SER A 396 39.26 46.53 28.32
N ASP A 397 38.81 45.78 29.33
CA ASP A 397 39.30 44.60 30.04
C ASP A 397 38.20 44.10 31.01
N LEU A 398 38.40 42.88 31.55
CA LEU A 398 37.83 42.26 32.77
C LEU A 398 36.67 41.25 32.65
N ASP A 399 37.11 40.01 32.79
CA ASP A 399 36.43 38.74 33.09
C ASP A 399 36.22 38.60 34.64
N PRO A 400 35.91 37.43 35.22
CA PRO A 400 34.58 36.85 35.49
C PRO A 400 34.31 36.59 36.99
N LEU A 401 33.06 36.27 37.38
CA LEU A 401 32.79 35.48 38.61
C LEU A 401 31.54 34.59 38.44
N LEU A 402 31.76 33.28 38.38
CA LEU A 402 30.85 32.20 38.80
C LEU A 402 30.89 32.08 40.35
N PRO A 403 29.92 31.41 41.01
CA PRO A 403 30.03 29.96 41.23
C PRO A 403 28.73 29.14 41.21
N SER A 404 28.87 27.93 40.65
CA SER A 404 28.34 26.60 40.98
C SER A 404 27.21 26.39 42.03
N SER A 405 26.27 25.50 41.69
CA SER A 405 25.96 24.31 42.51
C SER A 405 25.17 23.24 41.75
N GLU A 406 25.55 21.99 41.99
CA GLU A 406 24.99 20.71 41.53
C GLU A 406 23.53 20.45 41.96
N SER A 407 22.82 19.58 41.22
CA SER A 407 22.07 18.46 41.81
C SER A 407 21.50 17.52 40.74
N ALA A 408 21.83 16.24 40.86
CA ALA A 408 21.29 15.10 40.11
C ALA A 408 20.03 14.50 40.80
N LEU A 409 19.40 13.54 40.10
CA LEU A 409 18.27 12.64 40.49
C LEU A 409 16.87 13.30 40.31
N TYR A 410 15.94 12.78 39.51
CA TYR A 410 15.44 11.40 39.34
C TYR A 410 15.11 11.04 37.89
#